data_AF-A0A969GNW0-F1
#
_entry.id   AF-A0A969GNW0-F1
#
_cell.length_a   1.000
_cell.length_b   1.000
_cell.length_c   1.000
_cell.angle_alpha   90.00
_cell.angle_beta   90.00
_cell.angle_gamma   90.00
#
_symmetry.space_group_name_H-M   'P 1'
#
loop_
_entity.id
_entity.type
_entity.pdbx_description
1 polymer ?
#
loop_
_entity_poly.entity_id
_entity_poly.type
_entity_poly.pdbx_seq_one_letter_code
_entity_poly.pdbx_strand_id
1 'polypeptide(L)'
;MIPHRLTIKNFLSYREATLDFSGLHVACVCGANGAGKSSLLEAMVWALWGESRAATEDDVIHQGEMEAQVDFLFECHQQIYRVMRTRYREQSSVLEFQVKTATQFRSLTKRTIR
;
A
#
# COMPACT_ATOMS: atom_id res chain seq x y z
N MET A 1 -11.11 -10.44 3.39
CA MET A 1 -10.07 -9.88 2.50
C MET A 1 -8.91 -10.85 2.46
N ILE A 2 -8.36 -11.15 1.29
CA ILE A 2 -7.18 -12.03 1.10
C ILE A 2 -6.12 -11.26 0.31
N PRO A 3 -4.90 -11.01 0.83
CA PRO A 3 -3.85 -10.32 0.09
C PRO A 3 -3.31 -11.21 -1.04
N HIS A 4 -2.99 -10.60 -2.19
CA HIS A 4 -2.36 -11.27 -3.34
C HIS A 4 -0.95 -10.74 -3.58
N ARG A 5 -0.78 -9.41 -3.58
CA ARG A 5 0.52 -8.76 -3.79
C ARG A 5 0.59 -7.43 -3.06
N LEU A 6 1.76 -7.10 -2.51
CA LEU A 6 2.07 -5.79 -1.95
C LEU A 6 3.39 -5.32 -2.53
N THR A 7 3.38 -4.17 -3.22
CA THR A 7 4.59 -3.47 -3.66
C THR A 7 4.68 -2.16 -2.90
N ILE A 8 5.86 -1.90 -2.34
CA ILE A 8 6.16 -0.74 -1.49
C ILE A 8 7.36 -0.03 -2.09
N LYS A 9 7.28 1.30 -2.19
CA LYS A 9 8.39 2.17 -2.55
C LYS A 9 8.45 3.34 -1.58
N ASN A 10 9.63 3.58 -1.02
CA ASN A 10 9.96 4.74 -0.19
C ASN A 10 8.96 5.01 0.95
N PHE A 11 8.48 3.96 1.62
CA PHE A 11 7.50 4.04 2.69
C PHE A 11 8.11 3.63 4.04
N LEU A 12 8.13 4.54 5.00
CA LEU A 12 8.72 4.34 6.33
C LEU A 12 10.14 3.75 6.22
N SER A 13 10.39 2.56 6.77
CA SER A 13 11.69 1.88 6.70
C SER A 13 11.99 1.21 5.34
N TYR A 14 11.01 1.09 4.45
CA TYR A 14 11.16 0.40 3.17
C TYR A 14 11.54 1.38 2.05
N ARG A 15 12.66 1.12 1.39
CA ARG A 15 13.02 1.78 0.12
C ARG A 15 12.31 1.14 -1.06
N GLU A 16 12.38 -0.18 -1.17
CA GLU A 16 11.68 -0.96 -2.17
C GLU A 16 11.43 -2.36 -1.63
N ALA A 17 10.21 -2.87 -1.79
CA ALA A 17 9.87 -4.25 -1.48
C ALA A 17 8.68 -4.72 -2.31
N THR A 18 8.70 -5.98 -2.76
CA THR A 18 7.54 -6.64 -3.36
C THR A 18 7.33 -7.98 -2.67
N LEU A 19 6.11 -8.23 -2.20
CA LEU A 19 5.70 -9.48 -1.58
C LEU A 19 4.57 -10.09 -2.41
N ASP A 20 4.76 -11.34 -2.84
CA ASP A 20 3.72 -12.17 -3.43
C ASP A 20 3.15 -13.08 -2.34
N PHE A 21 1.84 -13.02 -2.12
CA PHE A 21 1.16 -13.79 -1.10
C PHE A 21 0.52 -15.08 -1.65
N SER A 22 0.69 -15.35 -2.95
CA SER A 22 0.12 -16.53 -3.61
C SER A 22 0.56 -17.82 -2.90
N GLY A 23 -0.41 -18.62 -2.47
CA GLY A 23 -0.16 -19.90 -1.79
C GLY A 23 0.22 -19.80 -0.31
N LEU A 24 0.33 -18.59 0.25
CA LEU A 24 0.55 -18.42 1.69
C LEU A 24 -0.77 -18.57 2.45
N HIS A 25 -0.87 -19.61 3.27
CA HIS A 25 -1.99 -19.78 4.21
C HIS A 25 -1.71 -19.14 5.57
N VAL A 26 -0.46 -19.19 6.00
CA VAL A 26 0.05 -18.60 7.24
C VAL A 26 1.44 -18.04 6.95
N ALA A 27 1.71 -16.82 7.40
CA ALA A 27 3.02 -16.19 7.28
C ALA A 27 3.48 -15.67 8.65
N CYS A 28 4.77 -15.83 8.93
CA CYS A 28 5.42 -15.22 10.09
C CYS A 28 6.28 -14.04 9.61
N VAL A 29 6.03 -12.85 10.15
CA VAL A 29 6.88 -11.67 9.91
C VAL A 29 7.82 -11.51 11.10
N CYS A 30 9.07 -11.94 10.95
CA CYS A 30 10.08 -11.94 11.99
C CYS A 30 11.31 -11.08 11.62
N GLY A 31 12.07 -10.64 12.63
CA GLY A 31 13.22 -9.78 12.47
C GLY A 31 13.46 -8.88 13.69
N ALA A 32 14.60 -8.20 13.72
CA ALA A 32 14.97 -7.30 14.82
C ALA A 32 13.97 -6.13 15.01
N ASN A 33 13.98 -5.51 16.19
CA ASN A 33 13.24 -4.26 16.39
C ASN A 33 13.77 -3.18 15.44
N GLY A 34 12.86 -2.40 14.85
CA GLY A 34 13.19 -1.42 13.80
C GLY A 34 13.37 -2.00 12.40
N ALA A 35 13.34 -3.33 12.20
CA ALA A 35 13.52 -3.94 10.87
C ALA A 35 12.35 -3.74 9.88
N GLY A 36 11.33 -2.94 10.23
CA GLY A 36 10.19 -2.64 9.34
C GLY A 36 8.98 -3.58 9.41
N LYS A 37 8.98 -4.57 10.30
CA LYS A 37 7.86 -5.53 10.44
C LYS A 37 6.48 -4.87 10.57
N SER A 38 6.35 -3.86 11.43
CA SER A 38 5.10 -3.11 11.59
C SER A 38 4.82 -2.21 10.40
N SER A 39 5.86 -1.61 9.81
CA SER A 39 5.75 -0.78 8.61
C SER A 39 5.22 -1.56 7.40
N LEU A 40 5.50 -2.86 7.30
CA LEU A 40 4.96 -3.75 6.27
C LEU A 40 3.43 -3.84 6.35
N LEU A 41 2.91 -4.08 7.56
CA LEU A 41 1.47 -4.16 7.80
C LEU A 41 0.82 -2.79 7.65
N GLU A 42 1.51 -1.74 8.13
CA GLU A 42 1.06 -0.36 8.02
C GLU A 42 0.97 0.11 6.57
N ALA A 43 1.84 -0.38 5.66
CA ALA A 43 1.73 -0.07 4.24
C ALA A 43 0.38 -0.53 3.66
N MET A 44 -0.14 -1.70 4.04
CA MET A 44 -1.45 -2.17 3.61
C MET A 44 -2.58 -1.27 4.14
N VAL A 45 -2.50 -0.91 5.42
CA VAL A 45 -3.48 -0.01 6.06
C VAL A 45 -3.47 1.36 5.40
N TRP A 46 -2.29 1.93 5.21
CA TRP A 46 -2.11 3.24 4.58
C TRP A 46 -2.58 3.23 3.13
N ALA A 47 -2.30 2.18 2.35
CA ALA A 47 -2.82 2.06 0.99
C ALA A 47 -4.35 2.17 0.97
N LEU A 48 -5.03 1.37 1.80
CA LEU A 48 -6.49 1.30 1.86
C LEU A 48 -7.13 2.59 2.40
N TRP A 49 -6.65 3.10 3.52
CA TRP A 49 -7.35 4.14 4.29
C TRP A 49 -6.63 5.49 4.33
N GLY A 50 -5.34 5.55 3.98
CA GLY A 50 -4.51 6.75 4.10
C GLY A 50 -4.07 7.03 5.53
N GLU A 51 -4.38 6.14 6.47
CA GLU A 51 -4.03 6.26 7.88
C GLU A 51 -2.63 5.70 8.15
N SER A 52 -1.86 6.43 8.97
CA SER A 52 -0.56 6.01 9.46
C SER A 52 -0.34 6.56 10.88
N ARG A 53 0.54 5.91 11.63
CA ARG A 53 1.01 6.35 12.95
C ARG A 53 2.07 7.44 12.88
N ALA A 54 2.47 7.83 11.67
CA ALA A 54 3.42 8.90 11.43
C ALA A 54 2.87 10.23 11.98
N ALA A 55 3.75 11.09 12.50
CA ALA A 55 3.33 12.31 13.20
C ALA A 55 2.72 13.34 12.23
N THR A 56 3.30 13.44 11.03
CA THR A 56 2.75 14.18 9.91
C THR A 56 2.48 13.24 8.75
N GLU A 57 1.63 13.68 7.81
CA GLU A 57 1.36 12.87 6.64
C GLU A 57 2.62 12.63 5.77
N ASP A 58 3.58 13.56 5.76
CA ASP A 58 4.86 13.44 5.02
C ASP A 58 5.83 12.45 5.66
N ASP A 59 5.67 12.16 6.96
CA ASP A 59 6.56 11.24 7.69
C ASP A 59 6.38 9.78 7.28
N VAL A 60 5.36 9.47 6.46
CA VAL A 60 5.24 8.16 5.80
C VAL A 60 6.31 7.97 4.73
N ILE A 61 6.91 9.05 4.22
CA ILE A 61 7.94 9.02 3.18
C ILE A 61 9.29 8.67 3.80
N HIS A 62 9.96 7.68 3.23
CA HIS A 62 11.29 7.27 3.65
C HIS A 62 12.24 8.48 3.71
N GLN A 63 13.08 8.53 4.73
CA GLN A 63 13.97 9.68 4.95
C GLN A 63 14.90 9.89 3.75
N GLY A 64 14.94 11.13 3.24
CA GLY A 64 15.71 11.51 2.07
C GLY A 64 14.98 11.34 0.73
N GLU A 65 13.77 10.77 0.72
CA GLU A 65 12.96 10.59 -0.48
C GLU A 65 11.87 11.68 -0.59
N MET A 66 11.35 11.87 -1.80
CA MET A 66 10.34 12.87 -2.14
C MET A 66 8.93 12.32 -2.29
N GLU A 67 8.80 11.00 -2.46
CA GLU A 67 7.52 10.31 -2.64
C GLU A 67 7.51 8.98 -1.89
N ALA A 68 6.32 8.54 -1.49
CA ALA A 68 6.03 7.18 -1.06
C ALA A 68 4.91 6.61 -1.92
N GLN A 69 5.02 5.32 -2.26
CA GLN A 69 3.98 4.62 -3.00
C GLN A 69 3.75 3.23 -2.41
N VAL A 70 2.49 2.87 -2.27
CA VAL A 70 2.08 1.50 -1.95
C VAL A 70 1.03 1.04 -2.95
N ASP A 71 1.28 -0.11 -3.55
CA ASP A 71 0.37 -0.81 -4.46
C ASP A 71 -0.03 -2.14 -3.83
N PHE A 72 -1.31 -2.24 -3.49
CA PHE A 72 -1.87 -3.37 -2.77
C PHE A 72 -2.95 -4.06 -3.59
N LEU A 73 -2.69 -5.31 -3.97
CA LEU A 73 -3.60 -6.20 -4.67
C LEU A 73 -4.18 -7.20 -3.69
N PHE A 74 -5.51 -7.28 -3.61
CA PHE A 74 -6.21 -8.16 -2.69
C PHE A 74 -7.56 -8.62 -3.26
N GLU A 75 -8.12 -9.67 -2.66
CA GLU A 75 -9.44 -10.19 -2.97
C GLU A 75 -10.41 -9.91 -1.84
N CYS A 76 -11.63 -9.51 -2.20
CA CYS A 76 -12.75 -9.37 -1.28
C CYS A 76 -14.03 -9.79 -2.00
N HIS A 77 -14.89 -10.59 -1.35
CA HIS A 77 -16.12 -11.09 -1.95
C HIS A 77 -15.94 -11.70 -3.36
N GLN A 78 -14.91 -12.56 -3.53
CA GLN A 78 -14.56 -13.21 -4.81
C GLN A 78 -14.18 -12.25 -5.94
N GLN A 79 -13.91 -10.99 -5.62
CA GLN A 79 -13.51 -9.96 -6.55
C GLN A 79 -12.10 -9.46 -6.20
N ILE A 80 -11.22 -9.41 -7.20
CA ILE A 80 -9.87 -8.87 -7.05
C ILE A 80 -9.92 -7.35 -7.23
N TYR A 81 -9.26 -6.65 -6.32
CA TYR A 81 -9.12 -5.20 -6.29
C TYR A 81 -7.65 -4.82 -6.19
N ARG A 82 -7.33 -3.64 -6.69
CA ARG A 82 -6.01 -3.01 -6.57
C ARG A 82 -6.18 -1.60 -6.04
N VAL A 83 -5.45 -1.26 -4.98
CA VAL A 83 -5.36 0.11 -4.46
C VAL A 83 -3.91 0.56 -4.58
N MET A 84 -3.71 1.65 -5.32
CA MET A 84 -2.43 2.34 -5.39
C MET A 84 -2.59 3.68 -4.68
N ARG A 85 -1.79 3.92 -3.65
CA ARG A 85 -1.70 5.22 -3.00
C ARG A 85 -0.31 5.78 -3.15
N THR A 86 -0.23 7.03 -3.58
CA THR A 86 1.01 7.77 -3.71
C THR A 86 0.91 9.04 -2.88
N ARG A 87 2.00 9.41 -2.22
CA ARG A 87 2.16 10.70 -1.58
C ARG A 87 3.45 11.34 -2.04
N TYR A 88 3.37 12.62 -2.39
CA TYR A 88 4.52 13.49 -2.57
C TYR A 88 4.62 14.42 -1.36
N ARG A 89 5.85 14.80 -0.98
CA ARG A 89 6.04 15.83 0.06
C ARG A 89 5.23 17.07 -0.26
N GLU A 90 4.64 17.68 0.78
CA GLU A 90 3.85 18.91 0.69
C GLU A 90 2.62 18.80 -0.23
N GLN A 91 2.21 17.59 -0.64
CA GLN A 91 1.03 17.35 -1.46
C GLN A 91 0.10 16.35 -0.80
N SER A 92 -1.19 16.46 -1.14
CA SER A 92 -2.20 15.48 -0.73
C SER A 92 -1.93 14.12 -1.37
N SER A 93 -2.29 13.05 -0.66
CA SER A 93 -2.16 11.70 -1.22
C SER A 93 -3.13 11.49 -2.39
N VAL A 94 -2.67 10.84 -3.43
CA VAL A 94 -3.48 10.40 -4.57
C VAL A 94 -3.78 8.91 -4.39
N LEU A 95 -5.05 8.52 -4.53
CA LEU A 95 -5.48 7.13 -4.51
C LEU A 95 -6.15 6.74 -5.82
N GLU A 96 -5.68 5.63 -6.38
CA GLU A 96 -6.30 4.94 -7.51
C GLU A 96 -6.79 3.57 -7.05
N PHE A 97 -8.10 3.38 -7.08
CA PHE A 97 -8.78 2.15 -6.69
C PHE A 97 -9.37 1.50 -7.93
N GLN A 98 -9.06 0.22 -8.12
CA GLN A 98 -9.40 -0.51 -9.33
C GLN A 98 -10.01 -1.86 -8.99
N VAL A 99 -10.88 -2.34 -9.87
CA VAL A 99 -11.44 -3.68 -9.83
C VAL A 99 -10.97 -4.48 -11.03
N LYS A 100 -10.55 -5.73 -10.82
CA LYS A 100 -10.16 -6.63 -11.90
C LYS A 100 -11.40 -7.13 -12.66
N THR A 101 -11.46 -6.88 -13.95
CA THR A 101 -12.43 -7.50 -14.87
C THR A 101 -11.80 -8.72 -15.55
N ALA A 102 -12.48 -9.33 -16.52
CA ALA A 102 -11.98 -10.51 -17.22
C ALA A 102 -10.58 -10.32 -17.85
N THR A 103 -10.25 -9.12 -18.30
CA THR A 103 -9.02 -8.86 -19.07
C THR A 103 -8.18 -7.69 -18.53
N GLN A 104 -8.73 -6.83 -17.68
CA GLN A 104 -8.05 -5.59 -17.28
C GLN A 104 -8.47 -5.10 -15.89
N PHE A 105 -7.77 -4.12 -15.37
CA PHE A 105 -8.24 -3.35 -14.21
C PHE A 105 -9.09 -2.18 -14.68
N ARG A 106 -10.29 -2.05 -14.13
CA ARG A 106 -11.18 -0.91 -14.34
C ARG A 106 -11.11 -0.01 -13.11
N SER A 107 -10.84 1.29 -13.32
CA SER A 107 -10.88 2.27 -12.24
C SER A 107 -12.27 2.36 -11.62
N LEU A 108 -12.31 2.28 -10.30
CA LEU A 108 -13.45 2.61 -9.44
C LEU A 108 -13.29 4.00 -8.81
N THR A 109 -12.07 4.55 -8.81
CA THR A 109 -11.86 5.96 -8.47
C THR A 109 -12.62 6.82 -9.47
N LYS A 110 -13.75 7.37 -9.02
CA LYS A 110 -14.30 8.56 -9.67
C LYS A 110 -13.37 9.72 -9.32
N ARG A 111 -13.26 10.72 -10.19
CA ARG A 111 -12.70 12.03 -9.80
C ARG A 111 -13.50 12.52 -8.60
N THR A 112 -13.01 12.31 -7.39
CA THR A 112 -13.63 12.90 -6.21
C THR A 112 -13.31 14.39 -6.30
N ILE A 113 -14.36 15.17 -6.48
CA ILE A 113 -14.37 16.62 -6.36
C ILE A 113 -14.13 16.93 -4.88
N ARG A 114 -13.06 17.70 -4.63
CA ARG A 114 -12.71 18.47 -3.42
C ARG A 114 -12.72 17.77 -2.07
#